data_AF-A0A1I0YFL9-F1
#
_entry.id   AF-A0A1I0YFL9-F1
#
_cell.length_a   1.000
_cell.length_b   1.000
_cell.length_c   1.000
_cell.angle_alpha   90.00
_cell.angle_beta   90.00
_cell.angle_gamma   90.00
#
_symmetry.space_group_name_H-M   'P 1'
#
loop_
_entity.id
_entity.type
_entity.pdbx_description
1 polymer ?
#
loop_
_entity_poly.entity_id
_entity_poly.type
_entity_poly.pdbx_seq_one_letter_code
_entity_poly.pdbx_strand_id
1 'polypeptide(L)'
;MILTDNGKCFKNALELEYTKNGSPRTKIFYCDPQASWQKPHIEKNHEYIRYVIPRGKTFKGYTQEDMTLITNHINSTIRAGLNYKSPYDLVETEDMKKLLEVLNMSPVAADEVCLSPKLLRK
;
A
#
# COMPACT_ATOMS: atom_id res chain seq x y z
N MET A 1 -14.27 5.50 1.35
CA MET A 1 -13.73 6.84 1.03
C MET A 1 -12.25 6.70 0.75
N ILE A 2 -11.73 7.33 -0.32
CA ILE A 2 -10.31 7.29 -0.71
C ILE A 2 -9.84 8.73 -0.97
N LEU A 3 -8.71 9.12 -0.38
CA LEU A 3 -8.07 10.43 -0.60
C LEU A 3 -6.88 10.28 -1.55
N THR A 4 -6.89 11.00 -2.67
CA THR A 4 -5.88 10.95 -3.74
C THR A 4 -5.22 12.31 -3.96
N ASP A 5 -4.08 12.33 -4.66
CA ASP A 5 -3.54 13.59 -5.14
C ASP A 5 -4.29 14.03 -6.42
N ASN A 6 -4.03 15.25 -6.90
CA ASN A 6 -4.63 15.76 -8.13
C ASN A 6 -3.88 15.25 -9.40
N GLY A 7 -3.25 14.08 -9.30
CA GLY A 7 -2.50 13.43 -10.37
C GLY A 7 -3.41 13.03 -11.53
N LYS A 8 -2.86 13.05 -12.75
CA LYS A 8 -3.61 12.73 -13.99
C LYS A 8 -4.26 11.34 -13.93
N CYS A 9 -3.63 10.38 -13.26
CA CYS A 9 -4.11 9.01 -13.12
C CYS A 9 -5.41 8.89 -12.32
N PHE A 10 -5.79 9.91 -11.54
CA PHE A 10 -7.00 9.91 -10.70
C PHE A 10 -8.10 10.83 -11.23
N LYS A 11 -7.95 11.43 -12.42
CA LYS A 11 -8.92 12.42 -12.94
C LYS A 11 -10.28 11.84 -13.32
N ASN A 12 -10.36 10.55 -13.61
CA ASN A 12 -11.62 9.90 -13.95
C ASN A 12 -12.38 9.46 -12.68
N ALA A 13 -12.89 10.43 -11.93
CA ALA A 13 -13.55 10.17 -10.64
C ALA A 13 -14.76 9.22 -10.79
N LEU A 14 -15.57 9.39 -11.83
CA LEU A 14 -16.77 8.56 -12.05
C LEU A 14 -16.43 7.07 -12.20
N GLU A 15 -15.41 6.73 -13.00
CA GLU A 15 -14.96 5.33 -13.13
C GLU A 15 -14.37 4.77 -11.83
N LEU A 16 -13.86 5.64 -10.96
CA LEU A 16 -13.33 5.24 -9.66
C LEU A 16 -14.44 5.07 -8.61
N GLU A 17 -15.47 5.90 -8.65
CA GLU A 17 -16.57 5.94 -7.68
C GLU A 17 -17.68 4.93 -7.98
N TYR A 18 -17.85 4.53 -9.24
CA TYR A 18 -18.93 3.65 -9.70
C TYR A 18 -18.40 2.36 -10.32
N THR A 19 -19.21 1.29 -10.25
CA THR A 19 -18.96 0.05 -10.99
C THR A 19 -19.34 0.22 -12.47
N LYS A 20 -18.94 -0.74 -13.32
CA LYS A 20 -19.34 -0.77 -14.74
C LYS A 20 -20.87 -0.78 -14.93
N ASN A 21 -21.62 -1.25 -13.93
CA ASN A 21 -23.08 -1.32 -13.95
C ASN A 21 -23.73 -0.05 -13.36
N GLY A 22 -22.96 0.98 -13.02
CA GLY A 22 -23.45 2.25 -12.48
C GLY A 22 -23.77 2.24 -10.99
N SER A 23 -23.49 1.16 -10.26
CA SER A 23 -23.68 1.13 -8.80
C SER A 23 -22.52 1.87 -8.10
N PRO A 24 -22.79 2.69 -7.07
CA PRO A 24 -21.73 3.34 -6.31
C PRO A 24 -20.89 2.31 -5.54
N ARG A 25 -19.56 2.48 -5.50
CA ARG A 25 -18.63 1.60 -4.77
C ARG A 25 -17.74 2.33 -3.76
N THR A 26 -17.35 3.57 -4.04
CA THR A 26 -16.52 4.39 -3.13
C THR A 26 -16.70 5.88 -3.46
N LYS A 27 -16.12 6.74 -2.63
CA LYS A 27 -16.06 8.19 -2.86
C LYS A 27 -14.59 8.61 -2.94
N ILE A 28 -14.23 9.36 -3.97
CA ILE A 28 -12.88 9.87 -4.19
C ILE A 28 -12.81 11.33 -3.73
N PHE A 29 -11.77 11.64 -2.97
CA PHE A 29 -11.44 12.99 -2.54
C PHE A 29 -10.05 13.34 -3.04
N TYR A 30 -9.80 14.63 -3.20
CA TYR A 30 -8.53 15.16 -3.69
C TYR A 30 -7.91 16.07 -2.64
N CYS A 31 -6.59 15.99 -2.51
CA CYS A 31 -5.84 16.99 -1.78
C CYS A 31 -5.93 18.36 -2.47
N ASP A 32 -5.83 19.42 -1.67
CA ASP A 32 -5.72 20.77 -2.18
C ASP A 32 -4.45 20.92 -3.05
N PRO A 33 -4.47 21.79 -4.08
CA PRO A 33 -3.30 22.04 -4.90
C PRO A 33 -2.09 22.41 -4.04
N GLN A 34 -0.95 21.76 -4.30
CA GLN A 34 0.31 21.96 -3.57
C GLN A 34 0.29 21.57 -2.08
N ALA A 35 -0.75 20.86 -1.61
CA ALA A 35 -0.89 20.41 -0.22
C ALA A 35 -0.39 18.98 0.04
N SER A 36 0.90 18.73 -0.20
CA SER A 36 1.50 17.39 0.02
C SER A 36 1.39 16.91 1.48
N TRP A 37 1.29 17.83 2.44
CA TRP A 37 1.13 17.54 3.87
C TRP A 37 -0.22 16.93 4.25
N GLN A 38 -1.22 16.91 3.36
CA GLN A 38 -2.52 16.27 3.63
C GLN A 38 -2.44 14.73 3.58
N LYS A 39 -1.32 14.18 3.10
CA LYS A 39 -1.06 12.72 3.05
C LYS A 39 0.37 12.37 3.49
N PRO A 40 0.83 12.83 4.67
CA PRO A 40 2.24 12.77 5.04
C PRO A 40 2.73 11.33 5.23
N HIS A 41 1.82 10.42 5.59
CA HIS A 41 2.14 9.00 5.83
C HIS A 41 2.44 8.20 4.56
N ILE A 42 2.01 8.68 3.39
CA ILE A 42 2.22 7.98 2.11
C ILE A 42 3.69 7.96 1.72
N GLU A 43 4.41 9.07 1.93
CA GLU A 43 5.83 9.17 1.61
C GLU A 43 6.68 8.14 2.38
N LYS A 44 6.35 7.91 3.66
CA LYS A 44 7.04 6.88 4.45
C LYS A 44 6.79 5.47 3.92
N ASN A 45 5.56 5.16 3.50
CA ASN A 45 5.26 3.87 2.89
C ASN A 45 5.95 3.70 1.53
N HIS A 46 6.06 4.77 0.73
CA HIS A 46 6.83 4.74 -0.52
C HIS A 46 8.32 4.46 -0.29
N GLU A 47 8.90 5.00 0.79
CA GLU A 47 10.28 4.74 1.17
C GLU A 47 10.54 3.24 1.40
N TYR A 48 9.64 2.54 2.09
CA TYR A 48 9.74 1.09 2.30
C TYR A 48 9.74 0.30 0.99
N ILE A 49 8.88 0.66 0.04
CA ILE A 49 8.88 0.05 -1.31
C ILE A 49 10.24 0.30 -1.99
N ARG A 50 10.83 1.49 -1.79
CA ARG A 50 12.12 1.86 -2.38
C ARG A 50 13.33 1.19 -1.73
N TYR A 51 13.24 0.68 -0.51
CA TYR A 51 14.28 -0.19 0.04
C TYR A 51 14.40 -1.49 -0.75
N VAL A 52 13.28 -2.04 -1.23
CA VAL A 52 13.26 -3.26 -2.05
C VAL A 52 13.50 -2.97 -3.52
N ILE A 53 12.92 -1.89 -4.06
CA ILE A 53 13.07 -1.46 -5.46
C ILE A 53 13.74 -0.07 -5.51
N PRO A 54 15.09 -0.02 -5.50
CA PRO A 54 15.83 1.24 -5.43
C PRO A 54 15.50 2.21 -6.55
N ARG A 55 15.79 3.49 -6.31
CA ARG A 55 15.68 4.53 -7.34
C ARG A 55 16.52 4.15 -8.58
N GLY A 56 16.03 4.52 -9.76
CA GLY A 56 16.65 4.15 -11.05
C GLY A 56 16.25 2.77 -11.57
N LYS A 57 15.53 1.95 -10.80
CA LYS A 57 14.89 0.72 -11.30
C LYS A 57 13.46 0.98 -11.75
N THR A 58 13.10 0.36 -12.88
CA THR A 58 11.73 0.35 -13.39
C THR A 58 10.85 -0.59 -12.58
N PHE A 59 9.58 -0.25 -12.43
CA PHE A 59 8.57 -1.18 -11.90
C PHE A 59 8.02 -2.14 -12.96
N LYS A 60 8.41 -1.97 -14.23
CA LYS A 60 7.97 -2.83 -15.32
C LYS A 60 8.54 -4.24 -15.13
N GLY A 61 7.67 -5.25 -15.20
CA GLY A 61 8.05 -6.66 -15.15
C GLY A 61 7.85 -7.33 -13.78
N TYR A 62 7.50 -6.58 -12.75
CA TYR A 62 7.03 -7.16 -11.49
C TYR A 62 5.59 -7.64 -11.63
N THR A 63 5.29 -8.78 -11.02
CA THR A 63 3.94 -9.35 -11.00
C THR A 63 3.15 -8.91 -9.77
N GLN A 64 1.87 -9.29 -9.72
CA GLN A 64 1.05 -9.05 -8.54
C GLN A 64 1.63 -9.80 -7.32
N GLU A 65 2.14 -11.02 -7.52
CA GLU A 65 2.77 -11.83 -6.49
C GLU A 65 4.03 -11.14 -5.93
N ASP A 66 4.87 -10.56 -6.79
CA ASP A 66 6.03 -9.78 -6.35
C ASP A 66 5.60 -8.60 -5.46
N MET A 67 4.56 -7.86 -5.86
CA MET A 67 4.06 -6.71 -5.09
C MET A 67 3.40 -7.12 -3.77
N THR A 68 2.65 -8.22 -3.77
CA THR A 68 2.07 -8.80 -2.57
C THR A 68 3.18 -9.26 -1.60
N LEU A 69 4.23 -9.90 -2.11
CA LEU A 69 5.41 -10.28 -1.31
C LEU A 69 6.04 -9.05 -0.64
N ILE A 70 6.37 -8.01 -1.41
CA ILE A 70 6.90 -6.74 -0.86
C ILE A 70 5.99 -6.21 0.24
N THR A 71 4.68 -6.16 -0.03
CA THR A 71 3.70 -5.60 0.90
C THR A 71 3.61 -6.40 2.20
N ASN A 72 3.69 -7.73 2.13
CA ASN A 72 3.70 -8.61 3.30
C ASN A 72 4.92 -8.31 4.20
N HIS A 73 6.12 -8.18 3.63
CA HIS A 73 7.31 -7.81 4.41
C HIS A 73 7.21 -6.39 5.01
N ILE A 74 6.68 -5.42 4.26
CA ILE A 74 6.47 -4.04 4.75
C ILE A 74 5.46 -4.00 5.91
N ASN A 75 4.39 -4.78 5.83
CA ASN A 75 3.32 -4.81 6.84
C ASN A 75 3.64 -5.70 8.04
N SER A 76 4.64 -6.59 7.94
CA SER A 76 5.25 -7.29 9.08
C SER A 76 6.36 -6.51 9.77
N THR A 77 6.80 -5.38 9.22
CA THR A 77 7.88 -4.60 9.82
C THR A 77 7.39 -3.85 11.06
N ILE A 78 8.01 -4.12 12.22
CA ILE A 78 7.79 -3.38 13.47
C ILE A 78 8.22 -1.92 13.31
N ARG A 79 7.38 -0.98 13.75
CA ARG A 79 7.66 0.46 13.63
C ARG A 79 7.60 1.14 14.99
N ALA A 80 8.63 1.91 15.31
CA ALA A 80 8.65 2.73 16.54
C ALA A 80 7.45 3.70 16.60
N GLY A 81 7.07 4.29 15.46
CA GLY A 81 5.90 5.16 15.35
C GLY A 81 4.54 4.46 15.52
N LEU A 82 4.51 3.13 15.63
CA LEU A 82 3.32 2.32 15.90
C LEU A 82 3.42 1.61 17.27
N ASN A 83 4.08 2.23 18.25
CA ASN A 83 4.31 1.63 19.58
C ASN A 83 5.00 0.27 19.52
N TYR A 84 6.00 0.13 18.64
CA TYR A 84 6.73 -1.13 18.42
C TYR A 84 5.84 -2.31 17.98
N LYS A 85 4.75 -2.00 17.28
CA LYS A 85 3.92 -2.98 16.56
C LYS A 85 4.15 -2.91 15.05
N SER A 86 3.84 -4.00 14.35
CA SER A 86 3.72 -4.00 12.90
C SER A 86 2.33 -3.55 12.45
N PRO A 87 2.16 -3.07 11.21
CA PRO A 87 0.83 -2.84 10.63
C PRO A 87 -0.13 -4.02 10.75
N TYR A 88 0.36 -5.26 10.62
CA TYR A 88 -0.47 -6.45 10.81
C TYR A 88 -0.97 -6.62 12.26
N ASP A 89 -0.16 -6.25 13.25
CA ASP A 89 -0.56 -6.32 14.68
C ASP A 89 -1.66 -5.30 15.04
N LEU A 90 -1.87 -4.29 14.19
CA LEU A 90 -2.92 -3.27 14.38
C LEU A 90 -4.25 -3.67 13.73
N VAL A 91 -4.31 -4.82 13.05
CA VAL A 91 -5.52 -5.31 12.39
C VAL A 91 -6.42 -5.99 13.43
N GLU A 92 -7.42 -5.25 13.91
CA GLU A 92 -8.32 -5.72 14.97
C GLU A 92 -9.69 -6.17 14.44
N THR A 93 -10.17 -5.57 13.34
CA THR A 93 -11.54 -5.78 12.86
C THR A 93 -11.66 -6.96 11.92
N GLU A 94 -12.82 -7.62 11.96
CA GLU A 94 -13.13 -8.77 11.10
C GLU A 94 -13.15 -8.38 9.61
N ASP A 95 -13.66 -7.19 9.28
CA ASP A 95 -13.67 -6.69 7.92
C ASP A 95 -12.26 -6.48 7.36
N MET A 96 -11.32 -6.03 8.20
CA MET A 96 -9.93 -5.89 7.80
C MET A 96 -9.25 -7.25 7.61
N LYS A 97 -9.56 -8.25 8.45
CA LYS A 97 -9.05 -9.62 8.25
C LYS A 97 -9.54 -10.22 6.93
N LYS A 98 -10.83 -10.09 6.63
CA LYS A 98 -11.41 -10.51 5.35
C LYS A 98 -10.80 -9.77 4.16
N LEU A 99 -10.53 -8.48 4.32
CA LEU A 99 -9.86 -7.70 3.29
C LEU A 99 -8.46 -8.26 3.00
N LEU A 100 -7.67 -8.56 4.04
CA LEU A 100 -6.34 -9.14 3.86
C LEU A 100 -6.39 -10.51 3.16
N GLU A 101 -7.35 -11.34 3.52
CA GLU A 101 -7.59 -12.64 2.87
C GLU A 101 -7.87 -12.46 1.37
N VAL A 102 -8.81 -11.59 1.01
CA VAL A 102 -9.16 -11.30 -0.40
C VAL A 102 -7.98 -10.72 -1.19
N LEU A 103 -7.08 -9.98 -0.52
CA LEU A 103 -5.89 -9.39 -1.13
C LEU A 103 -4.69 -10.36 -1.17
N ASN A 104 -4.85 -11.62 -0.72
CA ASN A 104 -3.77 -12.60 -0.55
C ASN A 104 -2.60 -12.08 0.31
N MET A 105 -2.93 -11.32 1.35
CA MET A 105 -1.96 -10.68 2.23
C MET A 105 -1.87 -11.43 3.56
N SER A 106 -0.65 -11.74 3.99
CA SER A 106 -0.39 -12.49 5.21
C SER A 106 0.87 -11.98 5.93
N PRO A 107 0.94 -12.15 7.26
CA PRO A 107 2.13 -11.78 8.02
C PRO A 107 3.29 -12.73 7.72
N VAL A 108 4.49 -12.13 7.60
CA VAL A 108 5.80 -12.77 7.61
C VAL A 108 6.36 -12.81 9.03
N ALA A 109 7.07 -13.88 9.39
CA ALA A 109 7.75 -14.01 10.69
C ALA A 109 8.84 -12.93 10.86
N ALA A 110 9.04 -12.46 12.10
CA ALA A 110 9.88 -11.29 12.37
C ALA A 110 11.35 -11.47 11.93
N ASP A 111 11.88 -12.68 12.04
CA ASP A 111 13.22 -13.08 11.60
C ASP A 111 13.37 -13.25 10.08
N GLU A 112 12.25 -13.40 9.37
CA GLU A 112 12.19 -13.52 7.92
C GLU A 112 11.90 -12.17 7.21
N VAL A 113 11.60 -11.11 7.95
CA VAL A 113 11.32 -9.79 7.36
C VAL A 113 12.56 -9.26 6.62
N CYS A 114 12.43 -9.05 5.31
CA CYS A 114 13.49 -8.53 4.45
C CYS A 114 13.04 -7.26 3.72
N LEU A 115 13.64 -6.12 4.06
CA LEU A 115 13.41 -4.84 3.37
C LEU A 115 14.65 -4.43 2.56
N SER A 116 15.06 -5.30 1.64
CA SER A 116 16.20 -5.03 0.77
C SER A 116 15.98 -5.61 -0.62
N PRO A 117 16.79 -5.25 -1.63
CA PRO A 117 16.63 -5.78 -2.99
C PRO A 117 16.79 -7.30 -3.08
N LYS A 118 17.36 -7.95 -2.06
CA LYS A 118 17.48 -9.41 -1.99
C LYS A 118 16.12 -10.11 -1.95
N LEU A 119 15.07 -9.42 -1.48
CA LEU A 119 13.73 -10.00 -1.37
C LEU A 119 13.20 -10.52 -2.71
N LEU A 120 13.47 -9.80 -3.80
CA LEU A 120 12.99 -10.14 -5.14
C LEU A 120 14.07 -10.84 -5.98
N ARG A 121 15.20 -11.21 -5.38
CA ARG A 121 16.29 -11.87 -6.10
C ARG A 121 15.94 -13.35 -6.26
N LYS A 122 15.51 -13.70 -7.47
CA LYS A 122 15.39 -15.09 -7.93
C LYS A 122 16.78 -15.73 -8.07
#